data_AF-A0A2T2SJI1-F1
#
_entry.id   AF-A0A2T2SJI1-F1
#
_cell.length_a   1.000
_cell.length_b   1.000
_cell.length_c   1.000
_cell.angle_alpha   90.00
_cell.angle_beta   90.00
_cell.angle_gamma   90.00
#
_symmetry.space_group_name_H-M   'P 1'
#
loop_
_entity.id
_entity.type
_entity.pdbx_description
1 polymer ?
#
loop_
_entity_poly.entity_id
_entity_poly.type
_entity_poly.pdbx_seq_one_letter_code
_entity_poly.pdbx_strand_id
1 'polypeptide(L)'
;MSLRYLWGAEGREEGRSFLRFITYVAIGGVALGVAALLLALAIVRGFSREIENKIVGFGAHIQVTSYVQDQPLDQGSDLRSELAQMDGISEVAPVVEQPVLLRRTDDAIDGVVLLGVEQLPSYLRQRIHEGAFEVHPRDGGHPGLVVGQELASRLGLEVRQLVTTFALREETSGESSFGVRTPRVKQFRVRGIYDTSLKN
;
A
#
# COMPACT_ATOMS: atom_id res chain seq x y z
N MET A 1 61.85 -47.70 -48.50
CA MET A 1 62.05 -46.25 -48.27
C MET A 1 60.68 -45.58 -48.09
N SER A 2 59.98 -45.84 -46.98
CA SER A 2 58.62 -45.28 -46.75
C SER A 2 58.19 -45.16 -45.28
N LEU A 3 58.85 -45.81 -44.32
CA LEU A 3 58.43 -45.75 -42.91
C LEU A 3 58.77 -44.44 -42.17
N ARG A 4 59.42 -43.47 -42.82
CA ARG A 4 59.87 -42.23 -42.14
C ARG A 4 58.78 -41.16 -41.98
N TYR A 5 57.57 -41.40 -42.48
CA TYR A 5 56.46 -40.43 -42.44
C TYR A 5 55.38 -40.72 -41.40
N LEU A 6 55.40 -41.88 -40.74
CA LEU A 6 54.34 -42.22 -39.76
C LEU A 6 54.60 -41.70 -38.34
N TRP A 7 55.79 -41.20 -38.03
CA TRP A 7 56.14 -40.78 -36.65
C TRP A 7 55.96 -39.30 -36.34
N GLY A 8 55.33 -38.52 -37.23
CA GLY A 8 55.13 -37.07 -37.02
C GLY A 8 53.87 -36.67 -36.21
N ALA A 9 53.05 -37.61 -35.74
CA ALA A 9 51.73 -37.29 -35.19
C ALA A 9 51.65 -37.19 -33.66
N GLU A 10 52.71 -37.51 -32.93
CA GLU A 10 52.69 -37.64 -31.45
C GLU A 10 52.89 -36.34 -30.65
N GLY A 11 52.93 -35.17 -31.32
CA GLY A 11 53.05 -33.86 -30.65
C GLY A 11 51.72 -33.15 -30.32
N ARG A 12 50.56 -33.82 -30.37
CA ARG A 12 49.23 -33.15 -30.34
C ARG A 12 48.47 -33.21 -29.01
N GLU A 13 49.09 -33.68 -27.93
CA GLU A 13 48.39 -33.82 -26.65
C GLU A 13 48.33 -32.52 -25.85
N GLU A 14 49.41 -31.74 -25.84
CA GLU A 14 49.50 -30.47 -25.10
C GLU A 14 48.47 -29.44 -25.62
N GLY A 15 48.31 -29.34 -26.94
CA GLY A 15 47.34 -28.43 -27.56
C GLY A 15 45.87 -28.76 -27.23
N ARG A 16 45.53 -30.03 -27.00
CA ARG A 16 44.17 -30.44 -26.61
C ARG A 16 43.83 -30.05 -25.18
N SER A 17 44.79 -30.10 -24.26
CA SER A 17 44.59 -29.69 -22.87
C SER A 17 44.37 -28.17 -22.77
N PHE A 18 45.18 -27.40 -23.49
CA PHE A 18 45.08 -25.94 -23.52
C PHE A 18 43.75 -25.46 -24.12
N LEU A 19 43.29 -26.09 -25.22
CA LEU A 19 41.98 -25.81 -25.82
C LEU A 19 40.82 -26.13 -24.86
N ARG A 20 40.92 -27.22 -24.08
CA ARG A 20 39.90 -27.58 -23.08
C ARG A 20 39.80 -26.55 -21.98
N PHE A 21 40.94 -26.06 -21.47
CA PHE A 21 40.97 -25.04 -20.43
C PHE A 21 40.27 -23.74 -20.87
N ILE A 22 40.61 -23.23 -22.06
CA ILE A 22 39.98 -22.02 -22.62
C ILE A 22 38.48 -22.22 -22.79
N THR A 23 38.06 -23.39 -23.27
CA THR A 23 36.63 -23.72 -23.45
C THR A 23 35.87 -23.64 -22.13
N TYR A 24 36.42 -24.17 -21.03
CA TYR A 24 35.77 -24.09 -19.71
C TYR A 24 35.67 -22.66 -19.19
N VAL A 25 36.73 -21.86 -19.34
CA VAL A 25 36.71 -20.46 -18.92
C VAL A 25 35.71 -19.65 -19.74
N ALA A 26 35.63 -19.87 -21.06
CA ALA A 26 34.67 -19.22 -21.93
C ALA A 26 33.22 -19.57 -21.55
N ILE A 27 32.93 -20.86 -21.35
CA ILE A 27 31.60 -21.31 -20.90
C ILE A 27 31.26 -20.72 -19.53
N GLY A 28 32.21 -20.69 -18.59
CA GLY A 28 32.02 -20.10 -17.26
C GLY A 28 31.71 -18.61 -17.34
N GLY A 29 32.43 -17.86 -18.18
CA GLY A 29 32.19 -16.43 -18.40
C GLY A 29 30.80 -16.16 -19.00
N VAL A 30 30.42 -16.91 -20.03
CA VAL A 30 29.08 -16.79 -20.65
C VAL A 30 27.99 -17.17 -19.65
N ALA A 31 28.17 -18.26 -18.90
CA ALA A 31 27.20 -18.70 -17.89
C ALA A 31 26.99 -17.64 -16.80
N LEU A 32 28.08 -17.05 -16.27
CA LEU A 32 28.00 -15.97 -15.29
C LEU A 32 27.33 -14.72 -15.86
N GLY A 33 27.66 -14.32 -17.09
CA GLY A 33 27.05 -13.17 -17.75
C GLY A 33 25.54 -13.35 -17.97
N VAL A 34 25.13 -14.52 -18.47
CA VAL A 34 23.71 -14.86 -18.67
C VAL A 34 22.98 -14.95 -17.33
N ALA A 35 23.59 -15.55 -16.30
CA ALA A 35 23.00 -15.63 -14.97
C ALA A 35 22.74 -14.24 -14.35
N ALA A 36 23.71 -13.33 -14.47
CA ALA A 36 23.56 -11.96 -13.99
C ALA A 36 22.44 -11.21 -14.74
N LEU A 37 22.36 -11.36 -16.06
CA LEU A 37 21.29 -10.76 -16.88
C LEU A 37 19.90 -11.31 -16.52
N LEU A 38 19.79 -12.63 -16.33
CA LEU A 38 18.54 -13.26 -15.91
C LEU A 38 18.10 -12.79 -14.53
N LEU A 39 19.04 -12.65 -13.58
CA LEU A 39 18.74 -12.16 -12.23
C LEU A 39 18.28 -10.70 -12.25
N ALA A 40 18.94 -9.83 -13.03
CA ALA A 40 18.51 -8.46 -13.21
C ALA A 40 17.09 -8.37 -13.80
N LEU A 41 16.80 -9.16 -14.84
CA LEU A 41 15.48 -9.21 -15.45
C LEU A 41 14.42 -9.74 -14.48
N ALA A 42 14.75 -10.76 -13.68
CA ALA A 42 13.85 -11.33 -12.69
C ALA A 42 13.49 -10.30 -11.60
N ILE A 43 14.46 -9.52 -11.12
CA ILE A 43 14.23 -8.45 -10.14
C ILE A 43 13.29 -7.40 -10.72
N VAL A 44 13.56 -6.89 -11.93
CA VAL A 44 12.71 -5.86 -12.56
C VAL A 44 11.29 -6.40 -12.75
N ARG A 45 11.14 -7.62 -13.28
CA ARG A 45 9.81 -8.23 -13.49
C ARG A 45 9.06 -8.49 -12.19
N GLY A 46 9.75 -9.00 -11.17
CA GLY A 46 9.17 -9.25 -9.85
C GLY A 46 8.70 -7.95 -9.20
N PHE A 47 9.53 -6.91 -9.26
CA PHE A 47 9.20 -5.61 -8.73
C PHE A 47 8.05 -4.93 -9.49
N SER A 48 8.06 -4.97 -10.83
CA SER A 48 6.94 -4.44 -11.64
C SER A 48 5.62 -5.11 -11.28
N ARG A 49 5.62 -6.44 -11.11
CA ARG A 49 4.41 -7.18 -10.74
C ARG A 49 3.93 -6.85 -9.33
N GLU A 50 4.86 -6.65 -8.40
CA GLU A 50 4.55 -6.23 -7.04
C GLU A 50 3.96 -4.82 -7.01
N ILE A 51 4.52 -3.88 -7.78
CA ILE A 51 3.97 -2.53 -7.95
C ILE A 51 2.58 -2.59 -8.57
N GLU A 52 2.41 -3.34 -9.66
CA GLU A 52 1.13 -3.45 -10.37
C GLU A 52 0.03 -3.97 -9.45
N ASN A 53 0.29 -5.06 -8.72
CA ASN A 53 -0.64 -5.62 -7.75
C ASN A 53 -0.99 -4.63 -6.64
N LYS A 54 -0.01 -3.83 -6.19
CA LYS A 54 -0.22 -2.79 -5.18
C LYS A 54 -0.98 -1.59 -5.71
N ILE A 55 -0.77 -1.17 -6.96
CA ILE A 55 -1.50 -0.02 -7.54
C ILE A 55 -2.96 -0.41 -7.85
N VAL A 56 -3.18 -1.54 -8.51
CA VAL A 56 -4.52 -1.98 -8.92
C VAL A 56 -5.38 -2.39 -7.73
N GLY A 57 -4.77 -2.88 -6.65
CA GLY A 57 -5.50 -3.26 -5.44
C GLY A 57 -5.88 -2.11 -4.51
N PHE A 58 -5.21 -0.95 -4.59
CA PHE A 58 -5.19 0.03 -3.49
C PHE A 58 -5.96 1.33 -3.74
N GLY A 59 -6.64 1.49 -4.88
CA GLY A 59 -7.29 2.76 -5.23
C GLY A 59 -8.70 2.60 -5.78
N ALA A 60 -9.56 3.57 -5.45
CA ALA A 60 -10.69 3.87 -6.32
C ALA A 60 -10.14 4.23 -7.70
N HIS A 61 -10.55 3.50 -8.75
CA HIS A 61 -10.09 3.77 -10.12
C HIS A 61 -10.45 5.20 -10.57
N ILE A 62 -11.51 5.76 -10.01
CA ILE A 62 -12.02 7.10 -10.27
C ILE A 62 -12.38 7.71 -8.92
N GLN A 63 -11.89 8.92 -8.66
CA GLN A 63 -12.27 9.73 -7.50
C GLN A 63 -13.00 10.97 -7.99
N VAL A 64 -14.18 11.21 -7.43
CA VAL A 64 -14.97 12.42 -7.71
C VAL A 64 -14.90 13.31 -6.47
N THR A 65 -14.40 14.53 -6.64
CA THR A 65 -14.24 15.51 -5.56
C THR A 65 -14.90 16.82 -5.95
N SER A 66 -15.31 17.62 -4.96
CA SER A 66 -15.78 18.98 -5.22
C SER A 66 -14.67 19.82 -5.84
N TYR A 67 -15.03 20.73 -6.73
CA TYR A 67 -14.11 21.74 -7.26
C TYR A 67 -13.69 22.76 -6.18
N VAL A 68 -14.57 23.00 -5.21
CA VAL A 68 -14.30 23.88 -4.08
C VAL A 68 -13.65 23.06 -2.96
N GLN A 69 -12.44 23.46 -2.57
CA GLN A 69 -11.69 22.80 -1.52
C GLN A 69 -12.46 22.81 -0.20
N ASP A 70 -12.43 21.67 0.50
CA ASP A 70 -13.09 21.44 1.79
C ASP A 70 -14.63 21.62 1.82
N GLN A 71 -15.29 21.65 0.66
CA GLN A 71 -16.74 21.54 0.55
C GLN A 71 -17.18 20.11 0.24
N PRO A 72 -18.17 19.57 0.98
CA PRO A 72 -18.85 18.34 0.60
C PRO A 72 -19.43 18.45 -0.82
N LEU A 73 -19.55 17.32 -1.50
CA LEU A 73 -20.29 17.26 -2.75
C LEU A 73 -21.78 17.53 -2.47
N ASP A 74 -22.32 18.56 -3.12
CA ASP A 74 -23.77 18.79 -3.14
C ASP A 74 -24.47 17.61 -3.82
N GLN A 75 -25.59 17.14 -3.26
CA GLN A 75 -26.38 16.01 -3.78
C GLN A 75 -25.59 14.70 -3.97
N GLY A 76 -24.62 14.40 -3.09
CA GLY A 76 -23.81 13.18 -3.18
C GLY A 76 -24.60 11.86 -3.25
N SER A 77 -25.82 11.80 -2.72
CA SER A 77 -26.71 10.62 -2.84
C SER A 77 -27.23 10.41 -4.26
N ASP A 78 -27.57 11.50 -4.94
CA ASP A 78 -28.18 11.47 -6.26
C ASP A 78 -27.09 11.15 -7.29
N LEU A 79 -25.93 11.81 -7.16
CA LEU A 79 -24.74 11.53 -7.94
C LEU A 79 -24.27 10.08 -7.78
N ARG A 80 -24.31 9.51 -6.57
CA ARG A 80 -23.99 8.09 -6.34
C ARG A 80 -24.91 7.18 -7.15
N SER A 81 -26.19 7.49 -7.19
CA SER A 81 -27.20 6.67 -7.87
C SER A 81 -27.04 6.75 -9.39
N GLU A 82 -26.73 7.93 -9.92
CA GLU A 82 -26.44 8.13 -11.35
C GLU A 82 -25.16 7.39 -11.77
N LEU A 83 -24.06 7.54 -11.02
CA LEU A 83 -22.80 6.86 -11.29
C LEU A 83 -22.95 5.34 -11.21
N ALA A 84 -23.72 4.82 -10.26
CA ALA A 84 -23.95 3.38 -10.14
C ALA A 84 -24.71 2.77 -11.33
N GLN A 85 -25.39 3.58 -12.15
CA GLN A 85 -26.10 3.13 -13.35
C GLN A 85 -25.27 3.18 -14.63
N MET A 86 -24.06 3.75 -14.60
CA MET A 86 -23.20 3.83 -15.78
C MET A 86 -22.51 2.50 -16.07
N ASP A 87 -22.46 2.15 -17.37
CA ASP A 87 -21.74 0.96 -17.82
C ASP A 87 -20.25 1.03 -17.46
N GLY A 88 -19.74 -0.04 -16.86
CA GLY A 88 -18.34 -0.16 -16.44
C GLY A 88 -18.05 0.25 -14.99
N ILE A 89 -19.03 0.79 -14.26
CA ILE A 89 -18.91 1.08 -12.82
C ILE A 89 -19.34 -0.14 -12.01
N SER A 90 -18.40 -0.72 -11.25
CA SER A 90 -18.66 -1.90 -10.41
C SER A 90 -19.18 -1.55 -9.02
N GLU A 91 -18.66 -0.49 -8.41
CA GLU A 91 -19.01 -0.06 -7.06
C GLU A 91 -18.78 1.46 -6.90
N VAL A 92 -19.71 2.12 -6.21
CA VAL A 92 -19.59 3.53 -5.82
C VAL A 92 -19.68 3.62 -4.31
N ALA A 93 -18.60 4.07 -3.67
CA ALA A 93 -18.51 4.22 -2.23
C ALA A 93 -18.29 5.70 -1.86
N PRO A 94 -19.24 6.34 -1.14
CA PRO A 94 -19.02 7.69 -0.64
C PRO A 94 -17.95 7.66 0.46
N VAL A 95 -17.03 8.62 0.41
CA VAL A 95 -15.95 8.78 1.39
C VAL A 95 -15.91 10.21 1.89
N VAL A 96 -15.71 10.39 3.19
CA VAL A 96 -15.44 11.68 3.81
C VAL A 96 -14.01 11.68 4.32
N GLU A 97 -13.19 12.60 3.85
CA GLU A 97 -11.80 12.76 4.29
C GLU A 97 -11.70 13.94 5.24
N GLN A 98 -11.12 13.73 6.41
CA GLN A 98 -10.91 14.81 7.38
C GLN A 98 -9.56 14.67 8.06
N PRO A 99 -8.63 15.62 7.90
CA PRO A 99 -7.41 15.67 8.68
C PRO A 99 -7.71 15.85 10.18
N VAL A 100 -7.14 15.00 11.02
CA VAL A 100 -7.32 15.04 12.48
C VAL A 100 -6.02 14.70 13.20
N LEU A 101 -5.87 15.18 14.44
CA LEU A 101 -4.87 14.67 15.36
C LEU A 101 -5.45 13.47 16.10
N LEU A 102 -4.80 12.32 16.01
CA LEU A 102 -5.17 11.12 16.75
C LEU A 102 -4.30 11.00 18.00
N ARG A 103 -4.93 10.88 19.16
CA ARG A 103 -4.26 10.76 20.46
C ARG A 103 -4.74 9.53 21.22
N ARG A 104 -3.78 8.71 21.67
CA ARG A 104 -4.02 7.65 22.67
C ARG A 104 -3.70 8.13 24.08
N THR A 105 -2.52 8.74 24.25
CA THR A 105 -1.94 9.21 25.52
C THR A 105 -1.28 10.56 25.27
N ASP A 106 -0.89 11.30 26.31
CA ASP A 106 -0.32 12.64 26.16
C ASP A 106 0.97 12.66 25.30
N ASP A 107 1.76 11.59 25.32
CA ASP A 107 2.98 11.45 24.48
C ASP A 107 2.75 10.68 23.16
N ALA A 108 1.54 10.17 22.93
CA ALA A 108 1.22 9.34 21.76
C ALA A 108 0.17 10.05 20.89
N ILE A 109 0.66 10.99 20.08
CA ILE A 109 -0.11 11.85 19.18
C ILE A 109 0.47 11.78 17.77
N ASP A 110 -0.38 11.58 16.77
CA ASP A 110 0.01 11.64 15.36
C ASP A 110 -1.05 12.37 14.52
N GLY A 111 -0.60 13.03 13.44
CA GLY A 111 -1.47 13.67 12.47
C GLY A 111 -1.90 12.67 11.41
N VAL A 112 -3.21 12.44 11.26
CA VAL A 112 -3.75 11.41 10.37
C VAL A 112 -4.94 11.94 9.58
N VAL A 113 -5.22 11.33 8.43
CA VAL A 113 -6.45 11.58 7.68
C VAL A 113 -7.47 10.53 8.11
N LEU A 114 -8.56 10.98 8.71
CA LEU A 114 -9.70 10.13 9.04
C LEU A 114 -10.56 9.93 7.80
N LEU A 115 -10.76 8.68 7.41
CA LEU A 115 -11.65 8.30 6.31
C LEU A 115 -12.98 7.79 6.89
N GLY A 116 -14.05 8.54 6.68
CA GLY A 116 -15.42 8.12 6.95
C GLY A 116 -15.96 7.32 5.77
N VAL A 117 -16.18 6.02 5.97
CA VAL A 117 -16.70 5.10 4.96
C VAL A 117 -17.87 4.29 5.52
N GLU A 118 -18.87 4.01 4.68
CA GLU A 118 -19.97 3.09 5.03
C GLU A 118 -19.51 1.62 5.00
N GLN A 119 -18.65 1.30 4.02
CA GLN A 119 -18.12 -0.05 3.81
C GLN A 119 -16.63 0.04 3.51
N LEU A 120 -15.84 -0.86 4.10
CA LEU A 120 -14.43 -1.01 3.72
C LEU A 120 -14.34 -1.62 2.32
N PRO A 121 -13.47 -1.09 1.45
CA PRO A 121 -13.09 -1.73 0.20
C PRO A 121 -12.70 -3.19 0.43
N SER A 122 -13.13 -4.07 -0.48
CA SER A 122 -12.92 -5.52 -0.40
C SER A 122 -11.45 -5.90 -0.19
N TYR A 123 -10.53 -5.21 -0.86
CA TYR A 123 -9.08 -5.41 -0.72
C TYR A 123 -8.56 -5.17 0.70
N LEU A 124 -9.04 -4.12 1.38
CA LEU A 124 -8.65 -3.80 2.76
C LEU A 124 -9.30 -4.77 3.76
N ARG A 125 -10.54 -5.19 3.49
CA ARG A 125 -11.27 -6.15 4.33
C ARG A 125 -10.52 -7.48 4.44
N GLN A 126 -9.89 -7.95 3.35
CA GLN A 126 -9.09 -9.18 3.33
C GLN A 126 -7.76 -9.06 4.07
N ARG A 127 -7.32 -7.85 4.39
CA ARG A 127 -6.03 -7.52 5.00
C ARG A 127 -6.12 -7.10 6.47
N ILE A 128 -7.29 -7.30 7.09
CA ILE A 128 -7.45 -7.13 8.53
C ILE A 128 -6.84 -8.35 9.20
N HIS A 129 -5.72 -8.15 9.91
CA HIS A 129 -5.03 -9.22 10.61
C HIS A 129 -5.50 -9.37 12.06
N GLU A 130 -5.93 -8.27 12.67
CA GLU A 130 -6.43 -8.25 14.05
C GLU A 130 -7.78 -7.56 14.12
N GLY A 131 -8.74 -8.17 14.83
CA GLY A 131 -10.08 -7.61 15.01
C GLY A 131 -10.98 -7.74 13.78
N ALA A 132 -11.94 -6.82 13.64
CA ALA A 132 -12.94 -6.84 12.57
C ALA A 132 -13.31 -5.41 12.13
N PHE A 133 -13.82 -5.29 10.91
CA PHE A 133 -14.43 -4.06 10.44
C PHE A 133 -15.81 -3.86 11.07
N GLU A 134 -15.84 -3.19 12.21
CA GLU A 134 -17.07 -2.77 12.89
C GLU A 134 -16.99 -1.27 13.18
N VAL A 135 -17.39 -0.42 12.23
CA VAL A 135 -17.37 1.06 12.39
C VAL A 135 -18.62 1.55 13.10
N HIS A 136 -19.73 0.84 12.94
CA HIS A 136 -21.01 1.19 13.56
C HIS A 136 -20.94 1.01 15.08
N PRO A 137 -21.43 1.98 15.87
CA PRO A 137 -21.48 1.83 17.31
C PRO A 137 -22.39 0.66 17.68
N ARG A 138 -21.83 -0.37 18.34
CA ARG A 138 -22.65 -1.37 19.03
C ARG A 138 -23.19 -0.72 20.30
N ASP A 139 -24.51 -0.71 20.46
CA ASP A 139 -25.22 -0.43 21.72
C ASP A 139 -24.89 0.93 22.38
N GLY A 140 -24.88 2.01 21.59
CA GLY A 140 -24.67 3.38 22.13
C GLY A 140 -23.23 3.67 22.58
N GLY A 141 -22.29 2.77 22.29
CA GLY A 141 -20.87 2.96 22.55
C GLY A 141 -20.17 3.92 21.59
N HIS A 142 -18.85 3.99 21.68
CA HIS A 142 -18.04 4.78 20.76
C HIS A 142 -18.02 4.16 19.34
N PRO A 143 -18.01 4.99 18.28
CA PRO A 143 -17.82 4.52 16.91
C PRO A 143 -16.50 3.74 16.77
N GLY A 144 -16.51 2.75 15.89
CA GLY A 144 -15.33 1.95 15.61
C GLY A 144 -14.32 2.69 14.73
N LEU A 145 -13.05 2.39 14.93
CA LEU A 145 -11.93 2.84 14.11
C LEU A 145 -11.11 1.64 13.68
N VAL A 146 -10.76 1.58 12.41
CA VAL A 146 -9.81 0.60 11.89
C VAL A 146 -8.55 1.33 11.51
N VAL A 147 -7.40 0.83 11.97
CA VAL A 147 -6.11 1.53 11.92
C VAL A 147 -5.11 0.72 11.11
N GLY A 148 -4.22 1.37 10.36
CA GLY A 148 -3.13 0.68 9.69
C GLY A 148 -2.08 0.18 10.70
N GLN A 149 -1.45 -0.96 10.43
CA GLN A 149 -0.45 -1.60 11.28
C GLN A 149 0.68 -0.65 11.69
N GLU A 150 1.15 0.18 10.76
CA GLU A 150 2.22 1.16 11.01
C GLU A 150 1.81 2.22 12.04
N LEU A 151 0.64 2.83 11.84
CA LEU A 151 0.09 3.82 12.78
C LEU A 151 -0.19 3.20 14.14
N ALA A 152 -0.71 1.96 14.16
CA ALA A 152 -0.91 1.21 15.38
C ALA A 152 0.42 0.95 16.11
N SER A 153 1.49 0.62 15.39
CA SER A 153 2.82 0.36 15.97
C SER A 153 3.44 1.65 16.52
N ARG A 154 3.36 2.77 15.80
CA ARG A 154 3.89 4.07 16.25
C ARG A 154 3.19 4.60 17.51
N LEU A 155 1.86 4.45 17.56
CA LEU A 155 1.05 4.93 18.68
C LEU A 155 0.79 3.86 19.74
N GLY A 156 1.32 2.63 19.56
CA GLY A 156 1.08 1.44 20.40
C GLY A 156 -0.40 1.06 20.55
N LEU A 157 -1.21 1.26 19.51
CA LEU A 157 -2.64 0.98 19.54
C LEU A 157 -2.91 -0.52 19.48
N GLU A 158 -3.86 -0.97 20.31
CA GLU A 158 -4.36 -2.34 20.29
C GLU A 158 -5.87 -2.36 20.05
N VAL A 159 -6.38 -3.48 19.56
CA VAL A 159 -7.82 -3.69 19.38
C VAL A 159 -8.55 -3.52 20.73
N ARG A 160 -9.72 -2.89 20.69
CA ARG A 160 -10.61 -2.49 21.81
C ARG A 160 -10.17 -1.25 22.59
N GLN A 161 -9.00 -0.67 22.33
CA GLN A 161 -8.57 0.57 22.99
C GLN A 161 -9.37 1.79 22.51
N LEU A 162 -9.43 2.83 23.35
CA LEU A 162 -10.05 4.11 23.02
C LEU A 162 -9.00 5.12 22.57
N VAL A 163 -9.33 5.87 21.53
CA VAL A 163 -8.50 6.95 20.98
C VAL A 163 -9.35 8.20 20.82
N THR A 164 -8.72 9.36 20.97
CA THR A 164 -9.37 10.66 20.84
C THR A 164 -8.86 11.35 19.59
N THR A 165 -9.77 11.78 18.72
CA THR A 165 -9.45 12.59 17.55
C THR A 165 -9.78 14.05 17.82
N PHE A 166 -8.90 14.94 17.36
CA PHE A 166 -9.11 16.38 17.36
C PHE A 166 -9.14 16.88 15.92
N ALA A 167 -10.26 17.46 15.52
CA ALA A 167 -10.40 18.08 14.21
C ALA A 167 -10.43 19.60 14.34
N LEU A 168 -9.63 20.28 13.53
CA LEU A 168 -9.68 21.73 13.40
C LEU A 168 -10.52 22.05 12.16
N ARG A 169 -11.74 22.55 12.36
CA ARG A 169 -12.58 23.01 11.25
C ARG A 169 -12.57 24.53 11.21
N GLU A 170 -12.45 25.09 10.01
CA GLU A 170 -12.74 26.50 9.78
C GLU A 170 -14.28 26.67 9.77
N GLU A 171 -14.86 26.92 10.93
CA GLU A 171 -16.28 27.30 11.00
C GLU A 171 -16.43 28.74 10.49
N THR A 172 -16.92 28.93 9.26
CA THR A 172 -17.23 30.25 8.70
C THR A 172 -18.59 30.79 9.16
N SER A 173 -19.27 30.17 10.12
CA SER A 173 -20.59 30.61 10.57
C SER A 173 -20.86 30.31 12.04
N GLY A 174 -20.98 31.38 12.84
CA GLY A 174 -21.59 31.33 14.18
C GLY A 174 -20.68 31.77 15.33
N GLU A 175 -20.68 33.08 15.59
CA GLU A 175 -20.67 33.66 16.96
C GLU A 175 -19.67 33.10 18.00
N SER A 176 -18.37 33.19 17.74
CA SER A 176 -17.41 33.40 18.84
C SER A 176 -16.90 34.83 18.78
N SER A 177 -17.48 35.73 19.59
CA SER A 177 -17.07 37.14 19.71
C SER A 177 -15.64 37.34 20.25
N PHE A 178 -14.94 36.26 20.57
CA PHE A 178 -13.51 36.20 20.87
C PHE A 178 -12.94 35.02 20.08
N GLY A 179 -11.99 35.26 19.17
CA GLY A 179 -11.49 34.33 18.14
C GLY A 179 -10.79 33.05 18.60
N VAL A 180 -11.39 32.30 19.53
CA VAL A 180 -10.91 31.01 20.03
C VAL A 180 -11.57 29.91 19.20
N ARG A 181 -10.85 29.41 18.20
CA ARG A 181 -11.22 28.23 17.40
C ARG A 181 -11.28 27.02 18.34
N THR A 182 -12.48 26.50 18.62
CA THR A 182 -12.63 25.32 19.48
C THR A 182 -12.52 24.05 18.63
N PRO A 183 -11.53 23.17 18.88
CA PRO A 183 -11.40 21.94 18.10
C PRO A 183 -12.56 20.99 18.38
N ARG A 184 -13.05 20.30 17.34
CA ARG A 184 -14.06 19.24 17.52
C ARG A 184 -13.35 17.99 18.02
N VAL A 185 -13.77 17.53 19.20
CA VAL A 185 -13.20 16.35 19.85
C VAL A 185 -14.18 15.20 19.76
N LYS A 186 -13.71 14.02 19.33
CA LYS A 186 -14.51 12.79 19.30
C LYS A 186 -13.67 11.60 19.71
N GLN A 187 -14.28 10.65 20.40
CA GLN A 187 -13.64 9.41 20.81
C GLN A 187 -14.08 8.24 19.92
N PHE A 188 -13.12 7.41 19.56
CA PHE A 188 -13.31 6.21 18.77
C PHE A 188 -12.72 5.00 19.49
N ARG A 189 -13.25 3.81 19.20
CA ARG A 189 -12.71 2.54 19.68
C ARG A 189 -12.02 1.81 18.56
N VAL A 190 -10.77 1.42 18.74
CA VAL A 190 -10.05 0.58 17.77
C VAL A 190 -10.75 -0.78 17.69
N ARG A 191 -11.19 -1.17 16.50
CA ARG A 191 -11.94 -2.42 16.25
C ARG A 191 -11.20 -3.38 15.34
N GLY A 192 -10.29 -2.86 14.51
CA GLY A 192 -9.42 -3.69 13.71
C GLY A 192 -8.13 -2.99 13.34
N ILE A 193 -7.13 -3.80 13.01
CA ILE A 193 -5.84 -3.36 12.48
C ILE A 193 -5.61 -4.05 11.14
N TYR A 194 -5.33 -3.27 10.11
CA TYR A 194 -5.07 -3.76 8.75
C TYR A 194 -3.61 -3.55 8.35
N ASP A 195 -3.05 -4.48 7.58
CA ASP A 195 -1.71 -4.36 7.02
C ASP A 195 -1.76 -4.31 5.50
N THR A 196 -1.22 -3.24 4.93
CA THR A 196 -1.16 -3.02 3.50
C THR A 196 0.18 -3.50 2.92
N SER A 197 1.12 -3.89 3.79
CA SER A 197 2.52 -4.16 3.48
C SER A 197 3.19 -3.02 2.68
N LEU A 198 2.62 -1.81 2.78
CA LEU A 198 3.22 -0.57 2.30
C LEU A 198 3.97 0.04 3.48
N LYS A 199 5.27 -0.25 3.55
CA LYS A 199 6.18 0.50 4.41
C LYS A 199 6.45 1.83 3.72
N ASN A 200 6.07 2.92 4.36
CA ASN A 200 6.42 4.28 3.94
C ASN A 200 7.76 4.68 4.57
#